data_AF-A0A1C6AYI6-F1
#
_entry.id   AF-A0A1C6AYI6-F1
#
_cell.length_a   1.000
_cell.length_b   1.000
_cell.length_c   1.000
_cell.angle_alpha   90.00
_cell.angle_beta   90.00
_cell.angle_gamma   90.00
#
_symmetry.space_group_name_H-M   'P 1'
#
loop_
_entity.id
_entity.type
_entity.pdbx_description
1 polymer ?
#
loop_
_entity_poly.entity_id
_entity_poly.type
_entity_poly.pdbx_seq_one_letter_code
_entity_poly.pdbx_strand_id
1 'polypeptide(L)'
;MLSEFKEDTNSVLLGTGAYWEGISIEGKSLSNVIIFRLPFPVPDPIIEYKCSVAKDALMDVRVPEMIIKLKQGIGRLIRNFTDTGIVCIIDRRLRDEPPERYHDITWDSLPIKNRTSSLDELRRFYEGLPSAKE
;
A
#
# COMPACT_ATOMS: atom_id res chain seq x y z
N MET A 1 14.21 -2.99 17.75
CA MET A 1 13.38 -2.23 16.79
C MET A 1 12.43 -3.12 15.96
N LEU A 2 12.90 -3.91 14.97
CA LEU A 2 11.98 -4.76 14.18
C LEU A 2 11.39 -5.91 14.98
N SER A 3 12.19 -6.57 15.82
CA SER A 3 11.70 -7.62 16.73
C SER A 3 10.71 -7.08 17.76
N GLU A 4 10.97 -5.88 18.32
CA GLU A 4 10.05 -5.19 19.24
C GLU A 4 8.70 -4.88 18.57
N PHE A 5 8.70 -4.39 17.32
CA PHE A 5 7.46 -4.13 16.57
C PHE A 5 6.66 -5.42 16.32
N LYS A 6 7.34 -6.56 16.13
CA LYS A 6 6.68 -7.86 15.96
C LYS A 6 5.98 -8.35 17.23
N GLU A 7 6.46 -7.95 18.41
CA GLU A 7 5.92 -8.37 19.70
C GLU A 7 4.89 -7.37 20.27
N ASP A 8 5.01 -6.08 19.94
CA ASP A 8 4.09 -5.03 20.39
C ASP A 8 2.98 -4.74 19.37
N THR A 9 1.75 -5.15 19.70
CA THR A 9 0.55 -4.95 18.86
C THR A 9 0.02 -3.51 18.85
N ASN A 10 0.51 -2.64 19.74
CA ASN A 10 0.13 -1.22 19.82
C ASN A 10 1.23 -0.28 19.33
N SER A 11 2.20 -0.80 18.57
CA SER A 11 3.31 -0.01 18.04
C SER A 11 3.04 0.50 16.62
N VAL A 12 3.68 1.61 16.25
CA VAL A 12 3.63 2.17 14.89
C VAL A 12 5.04 2.21 14.32
N LEU A 13 5.24 1.55 13.17
CA LEU A 13 6.49 1.60 12.44
C LEU A 13 6.40 2.62 11.30
N LEU A 14 7.18 3.68 11.40
CA LEU A 14 7.33 4.69 10.36
C LEU A 14 8.51 4.33 9.46
N GLY A 15 8.21 4.11 8.18
CA GLY A 15 9.21 3.74 7.20
C GLY A 15 9.17 4.59 5.95
N THR A 16 10.33 5.06 5.48
CA THR A 16 10.50 5.75 4.20
C THR A 16 11.38 4.90 3.27
N GLY A 17 11.13 4.94 1.94
CA GLY A 17 12.07 4.46 0.91
C GLY A 17 12.57 3.01 1.08
N ALA A 18 13.64 2.82 1.85
CA ALA A 18 14.25 1.53 2.18
C ALA A 18 13.29 0.51 2.81
N TYR A 19 12.22 0.98 3.47
CA TYR A 19 11.21 0.07 3.99
C TYR A 19 10.43 -0.64 2.89
N TRP A 20 10.45 -0.23 1.62
CA TRP A 20 9.76 -0.94 0.54
C TRP A 20 10.49 -2.18 0.01
N GLU A 21 11.82 -2.26 0.17
CA GLU A 21 12.64 -3.26 -0.54
C GLU A 21 13.12 -4.48 0.27
N GLY A 22 12.96 -4.53 1.60
CA GLY A 22 13.58 -5.66 2.33
C GLY A 22 13.10 -5.97 3.74
N ILE A 23 11.93 -5.50 4.16
CA ILE A 23 11.46 -5.73 5.53
C ILE A 23 10.27 -6.69 5.54
N SER A 24 10.55 -7.97 5.82
CA SER A 24 9.52 -8.96 6.18
C SER A 24 9.06 -8.71 7.61
N ILE A 25 8.01 -7.90 7.76
CA ILE A 25 7.34 -7.77 9.06
C ILE A 25 6.35 -8.92 9.20
N GLU A 26 6.83 -10.06 9.67
CA GLU A 26 6.00 -11.20 10.10
C GLU A 26 5.54 -10.98 11.54
N GLY A 27 4.23 -10.96 11.77
CA GLY A 27 3.69 -10.87 13.12
C GLY A 27 2.20 -10.59 13.12
N LYS A 28 1.50 -11.06 14.16
CA LYS A 28 0.08 -10.78 14.44
C LYS A 28 -0.22 -9.26 14.57
N SER A 29 0.82 -8.44 14.72
CA SER A 29 0.77 -6.99 14.91
C SER A 29 0.47 -6.18 13.65
N LEU A 30 0.62 -6.74 12.44
CA LEU A 30 0.42 -5.95 11.20
C LEU A 30 -1.06 -5.97 10.78
N SER A 31 -1.91 -5.24 11.51
CA SER A 31 -3.34 -5.11 11.20
C SER A 31 -3.65 -3.99 10.20
N ASN A 32 -2.74 -3.05 10.01
CA ASN A 32 -2.95 -1.87 9.18
C ASN A 32 -1.66 -1.42 8.45
N VAL A 33 -1.76 -1.19 7.14
CA VAL A 33 -0.73 -0.56 6.32
C VAL A 33 -1.22 0.80 5.84
N ILE A 34 -0.50 1.86 6.20
CA ILE A 34 -0.81 3.22 5.78
C ILE A 34 0.17 3.68 4.70
N ILE A 35 -0.36 3.96 3.51
CA ILE A 35 0.35 4.51 2.38
C ILE A 35 0.00 5.99 2.29
N PHE A 36 0.87 6.83 2.84
CA PHE A 36 0.66 8.28 2.86
C PHE A 36 0.81 8.93 1.48
N ARG A 37 1.54 8.29 0.57
CA ARG A 37 1.77 8.81 -0.79
C ARG A 37 1.99 7.66 -1.77
N LEU A 38 1.41 7.75 -2.96
CA LEU A 38 1.64 6.78 -4.03
C LEU A 38 3.14 6.69 -4.35
N PRO A 39 3.73 5.47 -4.37
CA PRO A 39 5.16 5.24 -4.48
C PRO A 39 5.65 5.34 -5.94
N PHE A 40 5.48 6.50 -6.55
CA PHE A 40 6.03 6.76 -7.88
C PHE A 40 7.55 6.54 -7.89
N PRO A 41 8.12 6.02 -9.01
CA PRO A 41 9.55 5.84 -9.11
C PRO A 41 10.26 7.18 -8.94
N VAL A 42 11.38 7.15 -8.22
CA VAL A 42 12.30 8.29 -8.19
C VAL A 42 12.99 8.37 -9.55
N PRO A 43 13.38 9.58 -10.00
CA PRO A 43 14.15 9.71 -11.22
C PRO A 43 15.47 8.94 -11.09
N ASP A 44 15.64 7.94 -11.94
CA ASP A 44 16.90 7.23 -12.13
C ASP A 44 17.18 7.08 -13.64
N PRO A 45 18.43 6.85 -14.06
CA PRO A 45 18.79 6.82 -15.48
C PRO A 45 17.98 5.81 -16.31
N ILE A 46 17.56 4.69 -15.72
CA ILE A 46 16.79 3.64 -16.40
C ILE A 46 15.35 4.11 -16.59
N ILE A 47 14.74 4.67 -15.53
CA ILE A 47 13.36 5.19 -15.60
C ILE A 47 13.28 6.37 -16.57
N GLU A 48 14.24 7.28 -16.56
CA GLU A 48 14.26 8.42 -17.47
C GLU A 48 14.47 7.98 -18.93
N TYR A 49 15.33 6.98 -19.17
CA TYR A 49 15.47 6.39 -20.50
C TYR A 49 14.18 5.71 -20.97
N LYS A 50 13.52 4.90 -20.12
CA LYS A 50 12.21 4.31 -20.45
C LYS A 50 11.19 5.39 -20.78
N CYS A 51 11.18 6.49 -20.03
CA CYS A 51 10.27 7.62 -20.27
C CYS A 51 10.55 8.33 -21.59
N SER A 52 11.81 8.43 -22.03
CA SER A 52 12.17 9.15 -23.26
C SER A 52 11.76 8.42 -24.55
N VAL A 53 11.65 7.09 -24.48
CA VAL A 53 11.23 6.25 -25.62
C VAL A 53 9.74 5.88 -25.58
N ALA A 54 9.04 6.18 -24.49
CA ALA A 54 7.61 5.90 -24.32
C ALA A 54 6.73 6.92 -25.06
N LYS A 55 5.52 6.49 -25.47
CA LYS A 55 4.53 7.40 -26.05
C LYS A 55 3.90 8.28 -24.98
N ASP A 56 3.61 7.70 -23.82
CA ASP A 56 3.16 8.41 -22.62
C ASP A 56 4.03 7.99 -21.42
N ALA A 57 5.02 8.82 -21.09
CA ALA A 57 5.93 8.55 -19.96
C ALA A 57 5.21 8.33 -18.62
N LEU A 58 4.01 8.90 -18.42
CA LEU A 58 3.24 8.68 -17.21
C LEU A 58 2.57 7.31 -17.23
N MET A 59 1.75 7.05 -18.25
CA MET A 59 0.89 5.87 -18.30
C MET A 59 1.64 4.59 -18.71
N ASP A 60 2.68 4.70 -19.53
CA ASP A 60 3.42 3.55 -20.06
C ASP A 60 4.58 3.13 -19.14
N VAL A 61 5.06 4.03 -18.26
CA VAL A 61 6.24 3.79 -17.42
C VAL A 61 5.96 4.07 -15.96
N ARG A 62 5.71 5.33 -15.58
CA ARG A 62 5.68 5.73 -14.17
C ARG A 62 4.53 5.10 -13.38
N VAL A 63 3.35 4.98 -13.98
CA VAL A 63 2.16 4.35 -13.36
C VAL A 63 2.36 2.84 -13.17
N PRO A 64 2.79 2.07 -14.19
CA PRO A 64 3.13 0.66 -14.01
C PRO A 64 4.18 0.41 -12.91
N GLU A 65 5.26 1.19 -12.88
CA GLU A 65 6.32 1.07 -11.86
C GLU A 65 5.77 1.39 -10.45
N MET A 66 4.91 2.40 -10.34
CA MET A 66 4.21 2.74 -9.09
C MET A 66 3.29 1.60 -8.63
N ILE A 67 2.51 1.01 -9.54
CA ILE A 67 1.60 -0.11 -9.24
C ILE A 67 2.38 -1.34 -8.75
N ILE A 68 3.54 -1.64 -9.36
CA ILE A 68 4.40 -2.74 -8.91
C ILE A 68 4.85 -2.51 -7.47
N LYS A 69 5.37 -1.32 -7.14
CA LYS A 69 5.78 -0.97 -5.78
C LYS A 69 4.60 -1.01 -4.80
N LEU A 70 3.44 -0.50 -5.21
CA LEU A 70 2.22 -0.50 -4.43
C LEU A 70 1.76 -1.92 -4.07
N LYS A 71 1.73 -2.83 -5.05
CA LYS A 71 1.44 -4.26 -4.86
C LYS A 71 2.43 -4.91 -3.89
N GLN A 72 3.72 -4.61 -4.02
CA GLN A 72 4.75 -5.13 -3.11
C GLN A 72 4.53 -4.66 -1.66
N GLY A 73 4.16 -3.39 -1.45
CA GLY A 73 3.84 -2.86 -0.13
C GLY A 73 2.60 -3.52 0.48
N ILE A 74 1.54 -3.69 -0.31
CA ILE A 74 0.28 -4.32 0.15
C ILE A 74 0.46 -5.82 0.41
N GLY A 75 1.26 -6.51 -0.40
CA GLY A 75 1.60 -7.92 -0.18
C GLY A 75 2.33 -8.20 1.13
N ARG A 76 2.76 -7.16 1.86
CA ARG A 76 3.28 -7.32 3.23
C ARG A 76 2.18 -7.50 4.27
N LEU A 77 0.97 -7.01 4.00
CA LEU A 77 -0.19 -7.14 4.87
C LEU A 77 -0.90 -8.49 4.69
N ILE A 78 -1.09 -8.92 3.44
CA ILE A 78 -1.83 -10.14 3.11
C ILE A 78 -0.84 -11.17 2.57
N ARG A 79 -0.38 -12.09 3.43
CA ARG A 79 0.57 -13.15 3.04
C ARG A 79 -0.09 -14.51 2.94
N ASN A 80 -1.07 -14.79 3.79
CA ASN A 80 -1.84 -16.02 3.82
C ASN A 80 -3.34 -15.74 3.65
N PHE A 81 -4.10 -16.74 3.22
CA PHE A 81 -5.55 -16.67 3.02
C PHE A 81 -6.36 -16.37 4.30
N THR A 82 -5.75 -16.54 5.47
CA THR A 82 -6.34 -16.21 6.77
C THR A 82 -6.04 -14.80 7.22
N ASP A 83 -5.08 -14.11 6.59
CA ASP A 83 -4.66 -12.79 7.02
C ASP A 83 -5.75 -11.78 6.68
N THR A 84 -6.13 -10.99 7.67
CA THR A 84 -7.10 -9.92 7.54
C THR A 84 -6.47 -8.63 8.03
N GLY A 85 -6.67 -7.54 7.29
CA GLY A 85 -6.12 -6.25 7.66
C GLY A 85 -6.66 -5.11 6.83
N ILE A 86 -6.15 -3.93 7.12
CA ILE A 86 -6.57 -2.66 6.54
C ILE A 86 -5.43 -2.08 5.71
N VAL A 87 -5.73 -1.60 4.50
CA VAL A 87 -4.82 -0.73 3.74
C VAL A 87 -5.44 0.65 3.62
N CYS A 88 -4.80 1.64 4.23
CA CYS A 88 -5.18 3.03 4.12
C CYS A 88 -4.30 3.74 3.08
N ILE A 89 -4.87 4.20 1.97
CA ILE A 89 -4.17 5.06 1.02
C ILE A 89 -4.64 6.50 1.25
N ILE A 90 -3.74 7.34 1.78
CA ILE A 90 -4.05 8.73 2.15
C ILE A 90 -3.41 9.68 1.14
N ASP A 91 -3.63 9.42 -0.16
CA ASP A 91 -3.13 10.24 -1.25
C ASP A 91 -4.29 10.79 -2.07
N ARG A 92 -4.40 12.12 -2.12
CA ARG A 92 -5.46 12.83 -2.88
C ARG A 92 -5.51 12.46 -4.37
N ARG A 93 -4.47 11.84 -4.91
CA ARG A 93 -4.41 11.39 -6.31
C ARG A 93 -5.29 10.17 -6.59
N LEU A 94 -5.75 9.45 -5.55
CA LEU A 94 -6.76 8.40 -5.68
C LEU A 94 -8.15 8.84 -5.19
N ARG A 95 -8.41 10.16 -5.11
CA ARG A 95 -9.77 10.67 -4.88
C ARG A 95 -10.67 10.31 -6.07
N ASP A 96 -11.95 10.05 -5.79
CA ASP A 96 -12.93 9.75 -6.84
C ASP A 96 -13.24 10.99 -7.71
N GLU A 97 -13.19 12.20 -7.15
CA GLU A 97 -13.57 13.43 -7.88
C GLU A 97 -12.65 14.66 -7.62
N PRO A 98 -12.16 15.34 -8.68
CA PRO A 98 -11.97 14.79 -10.02
C PRO A 98 -10.88 13.71 -10.02
N PRO A 99 -11.05 12.59 -10.73
CA PRO A 99 -10.10 11.49 -10.70
C PRO A 99 -8.85 11.82 -11.52
N GLU A 100 -7.72 11.26 -11.11
CA GLU A 100 -6.49 11.28 -11.93
C GLU A 100 -6.60 10.26 -13.08
N ARG A 101 -5.83 10.46 -14.15
CA ARG A 101 -5.83 9.58 -15.35
C ARG A 101 -5.58 8.09 -15.05
N TYR A 102 -4.93 7.79 -13.93
CA TYR A 102 -4.57 6.44 -13.49
C TYR A 102 -5.41 5.96 -12.30
N HIS A 103 -6.51 6.62 -11.96
CA HIS A 103 -7.36 6.27 -10.82
C HIS A 103 -7.84 4.80 -10.89
N ASP A 104 -8.57 4.44 -11.94
CA ASP A 104 -9.22 3.14 -12.06
C ASP A 104 -8.19 2.02 -12.17
N ILE A 105 -7.21 2.17 -13.06
CA ILE A 105 -6.12 1.18 -13.23
C ILE A 105 -5.36 0.93 -11.92
N THR A 106 -5.21 1.95 -11.06
CA THR A 106 -4.55 1.77 -9.76
C THR A 106 -5.42 0.92 -8.83
N TRP A 107 -6.71 1.24 -8.68
CA TRP A 107 -7.64 0.47 -7.85
C TRP A 107 -7.85 -0.96 -8.36
N ASP A 108 -8.03 -1.12 -9.68
CA ASP A 108 -8.21 -2.41 -10.32
C ASP A 108 -6.99 -3.32 -10.19
N SER A 109 -5.81 -2.71 -10.08
CA SER A 109 -4.56 -3.44 -9.85
C SER A 109 -4.42 -3.97 -8.42
N LEU A 110 -5.14 -3.44 -7.44
CA LEU A 110 -5.00 -3.89 -6.06
C LEU A 110 -5.66 -5.25 -5.83
N PRO A 111 -5.06 -6.14 -5.01
CA PRO A 111 -5.65 -7.44 -4.68
C PRO A 111 -6.86 -7.31 -3.74
N ILE A 112 -6.99 -6.18 -3.05
CA ILE A 112 -8.10 -5.89 -2.12
C ILE A 112 -9.16 -5.09 -2.87
N LYS A 113 -10.39 -5.62 -2.90
CA LYS A 113 -11.52 -5.01 -3.64
C LYS A 113 -12.54 -4.29 -2.75
N ASN A 114 -12.60 -4.64 -1.47
CA ASN A 114 -13.48 -3.95 -0.52
C ASN A 114 -12.85 -2.59 -0.18
N ARG A 115 -13.48 -1.50 -0.61
CA ARG A 115 -13.03 -0.12 -0.41
C ARG A 115 -14.09 0.66 0.36
N THR A 116 -13.67 1.44 1.34
CA THR A 116 -14.52 2.38 2.05
C THR A 116 -13.77 3.67 2.33
N SER A 117 -14.51 4.79 2.34
CA SER A 117 -14.06 6.09 2.86
C SER A 117 -14.70 6.42 4.21
N SER A 118 -15.56 5.52 4.74
CA SER A 118 -16.26 5.71 6.00
C SER A 118 -15.40 5.22 7.17
N LEU A 119 -15.09 6.13 8.09
CA LEU A 119 -14.40 5.79 9.33
C LEU A 119 -15.26 4.87 10.22
N ASP A 120 -16.58 4.96 10.14
CA ASP A 120 -17.47 4.09 10.91
C ASP A 120 -17.44 2.65 10.39
N GLU A 121 -17.40 2.44 9.07
CA GLU A 121 -17.24 1.11 8.49
C GLU A 121 -15.88 0.52 8.82
N LEU A 122 -14.83 1.33 8.74
CA LEU A 122 -13.47 0.95 9.13
C LEU A 122 -13.42 0.51 10.60
N ARG A 123 -14.06 1.29 11.49
CA ARG A 123 -14.13 0.99 12.92
C ARG A 123 -14.85 -0.33 13.18
N ARG A 124 -16.01 -0.55 12.56
CA ARG A 124 -16.76 -1.82 12.68
C ARG A 124 -15.95 -3.01 12.18
N PHE A 125 -15.22 -2.85 11.08
CA PHE A 125 -14.33 -3.89 10.57
C PHE A 125 -13.22 -4.22 11.57
N TYR A 126 -12.55 -3.19 12.11
CA TYR A 126 -11.48 -3.37 13.10
C TYR A 126 -11.98 -4.03 14.39
N GLU A 127 -13.12 -3.59 14.93
CA GLU A 127 -13.73 -4.18 16.13
C GLU A 127 -14.21 -5.63 15.90
N GLY A 128 -14.51 -5.99 14.64
CA GLY A 128 -14.89 -7.35 14.25
C GLY A 128 -13.71 -8.28 13.95
N LEU A 129 -12.47 -7.77 13.94
CA LEU A 129 -11.29 -8.62 13.79
C LEU A 129 -11.19 -9.57 14.99
N PRO A 130 -10.80 -10.84 14.77
CA PRO A 130 -10.53 -11.75 15.87
C PRO A 130 -9.48 -11.08 16.76
N SER A 131 -9.83 -10.79 18.02
CA SER A 131 -8.85 -10.38 19.01
C SER A 131 -7.75 -11.43 18.99
N ALA A 132 -6.49 -10.99 18.94
CA ALA A 132 -5.34 -11.88 19.04
C ALA A 132 -5.52 -12.69 20.32
N LYS A 133 -6.09 -13.91 20.21
CA LYS A 133 -6.29 -14.79 21.35
C LYS A 133 -4.91 -15.04 21.96
N GLU A 134 -4.88 -14.83 23.28
CA GLU A 134 -3.81 -15.22 24.20
C GLU A 134 -3.22 -16.59 23.84
#